data_AF-A0A7W2Y0H2-F1
#
_entry.id   AF-A0A7W2Y0H2-F1
#
_cell.length_a   1.000
_cell.length_b   1.000
_cell.length_c   1.000
_cell.angle_alpha   90.00
_cell.angle_beta   90.00
_cell.angle_gamma   90.00
#
_symmetry.space_group_name_H-M   'P 1'
#
loop_
_entity.id
_entity.type
_entity.pdbx_description
1 polymer ?
#
loop_
_entity_poly.entity_id
_entity_poly.type
_entity_poly.pdbx_seq_one_letter_code
_entity_poly.pdbx_strand_id
1 'polypeptide(L)'
;MAPIHKDSQNKLAKKRLKRQIEEGRITSEIRSLLKKELISAKEIKPNSWDFQFIKSMIDYSEILSSSQKQELERILQDQITVEDGFEF
;
A
#
# COMPACT_ATOMS: atom_id res chain seq x y z
N MET A 1 -14.93 -9.31 -27.35
CA MET A 1 -15.14 -8.31 -26.28
C MET A 1 -13.82 -8.12 -25.55
N ALA A 2 -13.32 -6.88 -25.49
CA ALA A 2 -11.96 -6.53 -25.07
C ALA A 2 -11.73 -6.74 -23.55
N PRO A 3 -10.74 -7.55 -23.12
CA PRO A 3 -10.31 -7.60 -21.72
C PRO A 3 -9.13 -6.64 -21.50
N ILE A 4 -9.26 -5.35 -21.82
CA ILE A 4 -8.12 -4.40 -21.75
C ILE A 4 -8.32 -3.35 -20.63
N HIS A 5 -9.52 -3.26 -20.04
CA HIS A 5 -9.82 -2.19 -19.08
C HIS A 5 -9.49 -2.51 -17.62
N LYS A 6 -9.28 -3.78 -17.23
CA LYS A 6 -8.94 -4.12 -15.83
C LYS A 6 -7.50 -3.78 -15.47
N ASP A 7 -6.53 -4.04 -16.35
CA ASP A 7 -5.12 -3.71 -16.12
C ASP A 7 -4.84 -2.21 -16.12
N SER A 8 -5.46 -1.44 -17.03
CA SER A 8 -5.28 0.02 -17.05
C SER A 8 -5.86 0.73 -15.82
N GLN A 9 -7.01 0.27 -15.31
CA GLN A 9 -7.60 0.81 -14.07
C GLN A 9 -6.70 0.48 -12.86
N ASN A 10 -6.12 -0.72 -12.84
CA ASN A 10 -5.23 -1.15 -11.77
C ASN A 10 -3.91 -0.34 -11.77
N LYS A 11 -3.33 -0.09 -12.95
CA LYS A 11 -2.10 0.72 -13.10
C LYS A 11 -2.29 2.18 -12.67
N LEU A 12 -3.45 2.78 -12.99
CA LEU A 12 -3.83 4.12 -12.54
C LEU A 12 -4.06 4.18 -11.02
N ALA A 13 -4.72 3.17 -10.46
CA ALA A 13 -4.92 3.05 -9.02
C ALA A 13 -3.58 2.92 -8.27
N LYS A 14 -2.66 2.08 -8.76
CA LYS A 14 -1.30 1.91 -8.20
C LYS A 14 -0.49 3.21 -8.18
N LYS A 15 -0.48 3.97 -9.29
CA LYS A 15 0.17 5.29 -9.33
C LYS A 15 -0.44 6.29 -8.35
N ARG A 16 -1.77 6.28 -8.24
CA ARG A 16 -2.49 7.16 -7.32
C ARG A 16 -2.20 6.80 -5.85
N LEU A 17 -2.06 5.52 -5.54
CA LEU A 17 -1.69 5.04 -4.21
C LEU A 17 -0.27 5.44 -3.83
N LYS A 18 0.70 5.25 -4.74
CA LYS A 18 2.08 5.68 -4.54
C LYS A 18 2.15 7.16 -4.18
N ARG A 19 1.49 8.00 -4.98
CA ARG A 19 1.46 9.45 -4.76
C ARG A 19 0.85 9.82 -3.41
N GLN A 20 -0.24 9.16 -2.99
CA GLN A 20 -0.87 9.42 -1.69
C GLN A 20 0.05 9.03 -0.51
N ILE A 21 0.84 7.97 -0.65
CA ILE A 21 1.85 7.56 0.35
C ILE A 21 3.01 8.56 0.38
N GLU A 22 3.51 9.00 -0.77
CA GLU A 22 4.52 10.06 -0.86
C GLU A 22 4.04 11.38 -0.24
N GLU A 23 2.78 11.75 -0.47
CA GLU A 23 2.13 12.89 0.16
C GLU A 23 1.92 12.68 1.68
N GLY A 24 2.07 11.45 2.18
CA GLY A 24 1.91 11.11 3.59
C GLY A 24 0.48 11.09 4.07
N ARG A 25 -0.49 11.02 3.14
CA ARG A 25 -1.92 11.07 3.43
C ARG A 25 -2.47 9.65 3.47
N ILE A 26 -2.85 9.19 4.66
CA ILE A 26 -3.62 7.94 4.81
C ILE A 26 -5.07 8.23 4.40
N THR A 27 -5.38 8.07 3.12
CA THR A 27 -6.76 8.16 2.65
C THR A 27 -7.55 6.90 3.01
N SER A 28 -8.87 6.95 2.87
CA SER A 28 -9.73 5.77 3.02
C SER A 28 -9.32 4.59 2.12
N GLU A 29 -8.73 4.87 0.95
CA GLU A 29 -8.28 3.86 0.00
C GLU A 29 -7.04 3.12 0.54
N ILE A 30 -6.02 3.86 0.97
CA ILE A 30 -4.82 3.28 1.61
C ILE A 30 -5.20 2.55 2.89
N ARG A 31 -6.06 3.14 3.73
CA ARG A 31 -6.55 2.51 4.95
C ARG A 31 -7.27 1.19 4.66
N SER A 32 -8.02 1.12 3.56
CA SER A 32 -8.69 -0.12 3.16
C SER A 32 -7.71 -1.19 2.68
N LEU A 33 -6.64 -0.81 1.98
CA LEU A 33 -5.57 -1.73 1.58
C LEU A 33 -4.79 -2.23 2.79
N LEU A 34 -4.40 -1.33 3.69
CA LEU A 34 -3.74 -1.68 4.95
C LEU A 34 -4.60 -2.62 5.79
N LYS A 35 -5.92 -2.45 5.84
CA LYS A 35 -6.81 -3.40 6.52
C LYS A 35 -6.79 -4.80 5.87
N LYS A 36 -6.75 -4.88 4.55
CA LYS A 36 -6.64 -6.17 3.84
C LYS A 36 -5.30 -6.84 4.15
N GLU A 37 -4.21 -6.09 4.04
CA GLU A 37 -2.88 -6.59 4.38
C GLU A 37 -2.77 -6.98 5.85
N LEU A 38 -3.41 -6.23 6.75
CA LEU A 38 -3.46 -6.58 8.17
C LEU A 38 -4.17 -7.91 8.40
N ILE A 39 -5.26 -8.20 7.68
CA ILE A 39 -5.97 -9.47 7.79
C ILE A 39 -5.09 -10.62 7.26
N SER A 40 -4.52 -10.46 6.07
CA SER A 40 -3.58 -11.44 5.49
C SER A 40 -2.38 -11.69 6.40
N ALA A 41 -1.76 -10.62 6.93
CA ALA A 41 -0.64 -10.69 7.85
C ALA A 41 -1.05 -11.31 9.19
N LYS A 42 -2.28 -11.11 9.67
CA LYS A 42 -2.77 -11.74 10.90
C LYS A 42 -2.87 -13.26 10.78
N GLU A 43 -3.26 -13.78 9.62
CA GLU A 43 -3.39 -15.21 9.40
C GLU A 43 -2.03 -15.90 9.24
N ILE A 44 -1.05 -15.23 8.64
CA ILE A 44 0.26 -15.82 8.35
C ILE A 44 1.28 -15.51 9.48
N LYS A 45 1.34 -14.26 9.93
CA LYS A 45 2.33 -13.76 10.92
C LYS A 45 1.75 -12.66 11.83
N PRO A 46 0.88 -13.02 12.79
CA PRO A 46 0.22 -12.05 13.67
C PRO A 46 1.16 -11.28 14.60
N ASN A 47 2.38 -11.76 14.80
CA ASN A 47 3.41 -11.11 15.62
C ASN A 47 4.54 -10.49 14.79
N SER A 48 4.39 -10.39 13.47
CA SER A 48 5.37 -9.70 12.64
C SER A 48 5.41 -8.21 12.96
N TRP A 49 6.60 -7.63 12.80
CA TRP A 49 6.79 -6.20 12.88
C TRP A 49 5.90 -5.45 11.88
N ASP A 50 5.73 -5.98 10.66
CA ASP A 50 4.84 -5.42 9.63
C ASP A 50 3.37 -5.36 10.10
N PHE A 51 2.89 -6.39 10.80
CA PHE A 51 1.54 -6.40 11.34
C PHE A 51 1.35 -5.29 12.38
N GLN A 52 2.30 -5.14 13.30
CA GLN A 52 2.25 -4.06 14.30
C GLN A 52 2.37 -2.67 13.66
N PHE A 53 3.22 -2.54 12.64
CA PHE A 53 3.39 -1.32 11.87
C PHE A 53 2.10 -0.92 11.17
N ILE A 54 1.50 -1.80 10.36
CA ILE A 54 0.24 -1.56 9.65
C ILE A 54 -0.88 -1.23 10.65
N LYS A 55 -0.95 -1.94 11.78
CA LYS A 55 -1.94 -1.67 12.83
C LYS A 55 -1.79 -0.25 13.38
N SER A 56 -0.57 0.16 13.73
CA SER A 56 -0.29 1.52 14.21
C SER A 56 -0.62 2.58 13.16
N MET A 57 -0.38 2.31 11.87
CA MET A 57 -0.72 3.22 10.77
C MET A 57 -2.22 3.44 10.62
N ILE A 58 -3.02 2.38 10.79
CA ILE A 58 -4.49 2.49 10.72
C ILE A 58 -5.04 3.27 11.92
N ASP A 59 -4.48 3.04 13.11
CA ASP A 59 -4.99 3.53 14.40
C ASP A 59 -4.55 4.97 14.71
N TYR A 60 -3.30 5.36 14.36
CA TYR A 60 -2.68 6.62 14.81
C TYR A 60 -2.27 7.63 13.73
N SER A 61 -2.24 7.26 12.44
CA SER A 61 -1.69 8.16 11.41
C SER A 61 -2.76 8.81 10.53
N GLU A 62 -3.02 10.10 10.77
CA GLU A 62 -3.53 11.02 9.74
C GLU A 62 -2.41 11.52 8.81
N ILE A 63 -1.18 11.60 9.33
CA ILE A 63 0.01 12.07 8.61
C ILE A 63 1.17 11.11 8.88
N LEU A 64 1.85 10.68 7.82
CA LEU A 64 3.02 9.80 7.88
C LEU A 64 4.32 10.59 7.92
N SER A 65 5.23 10.19 8.80
CA SER A 65 6.63 10.64 8.77
C SER A 65 7.39 10.02 7.60
N SER A 66 8.46 10.64 7.12
CA SER A 66 9.22 10.17 5.94
C SER A 66 9.63 8.70 6.03
N SER A 67 10.10 8.25 7.19
CA SER A 67 10.44 6.83 7.42
C SER A 67 9.21 5.92 7.35
N GLN A 68 8.07 6.36 7.90
CA GLN A 68 6.81 5.60 7.82
C GLN A 68 6.30 5.52 6.39
N LYS A 69 6.46 6.57 5.57
CA LYS A 69 6.10 6.55 4.15
C LYS A 69 6.92 5.51 3.39
N GLN A 70 8.24 5.48 3.60
CA GLN A 70 9.13 4.52 2.96
C GLN A 70 8.78 3.09 3.37
N GLU A 71 8.53 2.87 4.65
CA GLU A 71 8.19 1.53 5.13
C GLU A 71 6.80 1.07 4.65
N LEU A 72 5.84 1.99 4.60
CA LEU A 72 4.52 1.74 4.04
C LEU A 72 4.58 1.43 2.55
N GLU A 73 5.40 2.18 1.80
CA GLU A 73 5.68 1.92 0.39
C GLU A 73 6.32 0.55 0.19
N ARG A 74 7.26 0.15 1.07
CA ARG A 74 7.89 -1.17 1.04
C ARG A 74 6.91 -2.31 1.33
N ILE A 75 6.04 -2.16 2.34
CA ILE A 75 5.04 -3.17 2.70
C ILE A 75 4.00 -3.30 1.59
N LEU A 76 3.50 -2.16 1.10
CA LEU A 76 2.55 -2.12 0.01
C LEU A 76 3.24 -2.26 -1.35
N GLN A 77 4.56 -2.50 -1.42
CA GLN A 77 5.30 -2.57 -2.67
C GLN A 77 4.72 -3.65 -3.58
N ASP A 78 4.29 -4.79 -3.06
CA ASP A 78 3.63 -5.84 -3.85
C ASP A 78 2.33 -5.34 -4.50
N GLN A 79 1.60 -4.47 -3.81
CA GLN A 79 0.35 -3.85 -4.29
C GLN A 79 0.61 -2.61 -5.17
N ILE A 80 1.71 -1.88 -4.95
CA ILE A 80 2.03 -0.61 -5.62
C ILE A 80 2.92 -0.83 -6.85
N THR A 81 3.72 -1.90 -6.87
CA THR A 81 4.60 -2.24 -7.99
C THR A 81 3.71 -2.52 -9.19
N VAL A 82 3.53 -1.46 -9.96
CA VAL A 82 3.44 -1.52 -11.39
C VAL A 82 4.74 -2.20 -11.81
N GLU A 83 4.66 -3.27 -12.58
CA GLU A 83 5.77 -3.70 -13.43
C GLU A 83 6.16 -2.49 -14.31
N ASP A 84 6.99 -1.63 -13.74
CA ASP A 84 7.94 -0.79 -14.44
C ASP A 84 9.18 -1.68 -14.50
N GLY A 85 9.15 -2.62 -15.45
CA GLY A 85 10.38 -3.07 -16.07
C GLY A 85 11.03 -1.84 -16.71
N PHE A 86 11.72 -1.04 -15.90
CA PHE A 86 12.71 -0.10 -16.39
C PHE A 86 14.03 -0.85 -16.34
N GLU A 87 14.36 -1.46 -17.47
CA GLU A 87 15.70 -1.88 -17.84
C GLU A 87 16.69 -0.73 -17.56
N PHE A 88 17.78 -1.05 -16.87
CA PHE A 88 19.01 -0.26 -16.91
C PHE A 88 19.83 -0.63 -18.15
#